data_AF-A0A1H6ISN3-F1
#
_entry.id   AF-A0A1H6ISN3-F1
#
_cell.length_a   1.000
_cell.length_b   1.000
_cell.length_c   1.000
_cell.angle_alpha   90.00
_cell.angle_beta   90.00
_cell.angle_gamma   90.00
#
_symmetry.space_group_name_H-M   'P 1'
#
loop_
_entity.id
_entity.type
_entity.pdbx_description
1 polymer ?
#
loop_
_entity_poly.entity_id
_entity_poly.type
_entity_poly.pdbx_seq_one_letter_code
_entity_poly.pdbx_strand_id
1 'polypeptide(L)'
;MEKIKKAYYYFFYKLYKHSKGSIFPENFTGSIFLGTLGIWFTITLLNYYNIFIDKSINFTKEVYIGIAVFFLLTSYITIDYNDTWKKYNQEFDQLPTEKNKVGGIIVWSVIIVIVANMIFSYYFLYERAKRNQTGPYAKEYIQQQKIKDSLENIKYKKRMEDIRQGK
;
A
#
# COMPACT_ATOMS: atom_id res chain seq x y z
N MET A 1 12.18 14.84 -21.26
CA MET A 1 12.49 14.02 -20.06
C MET A 1 12.76 14.84 -18.81
N GLU A 2 13.45 15.98 -18.87
CA GLU A 2 13.80 16.78 -17.68
C GLU A 2 12.61 17.23 -16.83
N LYS A 3 11.49 17.65 -17.45
CA LYS A 3 10.28 18.08 -16.72
C LYS A 3 9.67 16.97 -15.85
N ILE A 4 9.63 15.74 -16.36
CA ILE A 4 9.10 14.57 -15.63
C ILE A 4 10.03 14.22 -14.46
N LYS A 5 11.35 14.20 -14.69
CA LYS A 5 12.34 14.00 -13.62
C LYS A 5 12.18 15.07 -12.52
N LYS A 6 12.05 16.34 -12.91
CA LYS A 6 11.85 17.45 -11.97
C LYS A 6 10.56 17.30 -11.16
N ALA A 7 9.46 16.89 -11.81
CA ALA A 7 8.20 16.62 -11.11
C ALA A 7 8.33 15.45 -10.11
N TYR A 8 9.00 14.37 -10.50
CA TYR A 8 9.29 13.22 -9.64
C TYR A 8 10.11 13.63 -8.41
N TYR A 9 11.21 14.35 -8.60
CA TYR A 9 12.03 14.84 -7.49
C TYR A 9 11.30 15.90 -6.65
N TYR A 10 10.42 16.71 -7.24
CA TYR A 10 9.59 17.64 -6.48
C TYR A 10 8.56 16.93 -5.59
N PHE A 11 7.97 15.85 -6.11
CA PHE A 11 7.09 14.98 -5.34
C PHE A 11 7.84 14.36 -4.17
N PHE A 12 9.02 13.79 -4.43
CA PHE A 12 9.90 13.28 -3.38
C PHE A 12 10.28 14.38 -2.37
N TYR A 13 10.66 15.58 -2.83
CA TYR A 13 11.02 16.71 -1.96
C TYR A 13 9.91 17.04 -0.96
N LYS A 14 8.64 17.00 -1.38
CA LYS A 14 7.49 17.22 -0.49
C LYS A 14 7.36 16.14 0.58
N LEU A 15 7.52 14.88 0.19
CA LEU A 15 7.52 13.75 1.13
C LEU A 15 8.70 13.86 2.12
N TYR A 16 9.90 14.11 1.60
CA TYR A 16 11.14 14.32 2.37
C TYR A 16 10.99 15.46 3.40
N LYS A 17 10.45 16.61 2.99
CA LYS A 17 10.22 17.73 3.91
C LYS A 17 9.19 17.40 4.99
N HIS A 18 8.18 16.62 4.64
CA HIS A 18 7.17 16.15 5.58
C HIS A 18 7.71 15.11 6.57
N SER A 19 8.69 14.29 6.15
CA SER A 19 9.36 13.33 7.02
C SER A 19 10.43 13.94 7.94
N LYS A 20 10.63 15.26 7.94
CA LYS A 20 11.54 15.90 8.89
C LYS A 20 11.08 15.65 10.33
N GLY A 21 11.94 15.04 11.14
CA GLY A 21 11.63 14.61 12.50
C GLY A 21 11.21 13.14 12.62
N SER A 22 11.31 12.34 11.55
CA SER A 22 11.19 10.88 11.64
C SER A 22 12.39 10.26 12.38
N ILE A 23 12.17 9.08 12.96
CA ILE A 23 13.22 8.27 13.60
C ILE A 23 14.26 7.78 12.57
N PHE A 24 13.81 7.54 11.33
CA PHE A 24 14.66 7.13 10.22
C PHE A 24 15.19 8.35 9.45
N PRO A 25 16.30 8.20 8.69
CA PRO A 25 16.79 9.25 7.80
C PRO A 25 15.67 9.76 6.88
N GLU A 26 15.57 11.08 6.71
CA GLU A 26 14.42 11.68 6.04
C GLU A 26 14.38 11.31 4.55
N ASN A 27 15.55 11.13 3.93
CA ASN A 27 15.69 10.65 2.56
C ASN A 27 15.15 9.22 2.42
N PHE A 28 15.56 8.33 3.32
CA PHE A 28 15.08 6.95 3.36
C PHE A 28 13.56 6.89 3.57
N THR A 29 13.04 7.71 4.48
CA THR A 29 11.60 7.80 4.76
C THR A 29 10.82 8.30 3.54
N GLY A 30 11.33 9.35 2.86
CA GLY A 30 10.76 9.85 1.62
C GLY A 30 10.77 8.80 0.49
N SER A 31 11.85 8.02 0.37
CA SER A 31 11.98 6.93 -0.61
C SER A 31 10.97 5.83 -0.34
N ILE A 32 10.81 5.42 0.92
CA ILE A 32 9.79 4.45 1.34
C ILE A 32 8.39 4.96 0.96
N PHE A 33 8.04 6.20 1.31
CA PHE A 33 6.72 6.75 0.97
C PHE A 33 6.47 6.70 -0.54
N LEU A 34 7.46 7.07 -1.34
CA LEU A 34 7.34 7.05 -2.79
C LEU A 34 7.19 5.62 -3.33
N GLY A 35 7.96 4.67 -2.82
CA GLY A 35 7.85 3.25 -3.14
C GLY A 35 6.48 2.69 -2.76
N THR A 36 5.98 2.98 -1.55
CA THR A 36 4.66 2.58 -1.08
C THR A 36 3.54 3.10 -1.97
N LEU A 37 3.60 4.38 -2.40
CA LEU A 37 2.61 4.93 -3.33
C LEU A 37 2.65 4.24 -4.69
N GLY A 38 3.85 3.90 -5.19
CA GLY A 38 4.01 3.10 -6.41
C GLY A 38 3.37 1.72 -6.28
N ILE A 39 3.61 1.03 -5.15
CA ILE A 39 3.01 -0.28 -4.85
C ILE A 39 1.49 -0.19 -4.82
N TRP A 40 0.93 0.77 -4.09
CA TRP A 40 -0.53 0.96 -4.00
C TRP A 40 -1.16 1.22 -5.36
N PHE A 41 -0.53 2.07 -6.17
CA PHE A 41 -0.98 2.33 -7.53
C PHE A 41 -0.96 1.07 -8.39
N THR A 42 0.13 0.29 -8.38
CA THR A 42 0.22 -0.96 -9.14
C THR A 42 -0.77 -2.01 -8.68
N ILE A 43 -0.93 -2.22 -7.37
CA ILE A 43 -1.93 -3.15 -6.82
C ILE A 43 -3.33 -2.77 -7.31
N THR A 44 -3.64 -1.47 -7.30
CA THR A 44 -4.93 -0.97 -7.77
C THR A 44 -5.17 -1.29 -9.25
N LEU A 45 -4.17 -1.13 -10.10
CA LEU A 45 -4.26 -1.51 -11.52
C LEU A 45 -4.49 -3.02 -11.68
N LEU A 46 -3.79 -3.85 -10.92
CA LEU A 46 -3.96 -5.31 -10.95
C LEU A 46 -5.36 -5.72 -10.50
N ASN A 47 -5.91 -5.07 -9.47
CA ASN A 47 -7.27 -5.29 -9.01
C ASN A 47 -8.27 -4.97 -10.13
N TYR A 48 -8.16 -3.81 -10.78
CA TYR A 48 -9.05 -3.45 -11.89
C TYR A 48 -8.90 -4.38 -13.09
N TYR A 49 -7.68 -4.76 -13.42
CA TYR A 49 -7.42 -5.73 -14.48
C TYR A 49 -8.13 -7.08 -14.19
N ASN A 50 -8.01 -7.58 -12.94
CA ASN A 50 -8.71 -8.79 -12.52
C ASN A 50 -10.24 -8.63 -12.56
N ILE A 51 -10.76 -7.45 -12.20
CA ILE A 51 -12.21 -7.16 -12.18
C ILE A 51 -12.80 -7.12 -13.59
N PHE A 52 -12.16 -6.37 -14.51
CA PHE A 52 -12.76 -5.99 -15.78
C PHE A 52 -12.29 -6.82 -16.97
N ILE A 53 -11.04 -7.28 -16.98
CA ILE A 53 -10.42 -7.92 -18.15
C ILE A 53 -10.35 -9.42 -17.96
N ASP A 54 -9.50 -9.89 -17.05
CA ASP A 54 -9.29 -11.32 -16.84
C ASP A 54 -9.62 -11.72 -15.41
N LYS A 55 -10.78 -12.35 -15.31
CA LYS A 55 -11.38 -12.80 -14.05
C LYS A 55 -10.68 -14.01 -13.43
N SER A 56 -9.77 -14.66 -14.17
CA SER A 56 -9.11 -15.91 -13.79
C SER A 56 -7.69 -15.71 -13.26
N ILE A 57 -7.08 -14.54 -13.49
CA ILE A 57 -5.70 -14.28 -13.07
C ILE A 57 -5.66 -14.06 -11.55
N ASN A 58 -5.19 -15.09 -10.84
CA ASN A 58 -4.87 -15.02 -9.43
C ASN A 58 -3.38 -14.72 -9.28
N PHE A 59 -3.05 -13.47 -8.96
CA PHE A 59 -1.69 -13.11 -8.57
C PHE A 59 -1.34 -13.82 -7.26
N THR A 60 -0.24 -14.58 -7.28
CA THR A 60 0.23 -15.26 -6.08
C THR A 60 0.89 -14.26 -5.12
N LYS A 61 1.05 -14.65 -3.85
CA LYS A 61 1.72 -13.84 -2.83
C LYS A 61 3.12 -13.41 -3.29
N GLU A 62 3.84 -14.29 -3.98
CA GLU A 62 5.19 -14.07 -4.46
C GLU A 62 5.24 -12.93 -5.49
N VAL A 63 4.23 -12.81 -6.35
CA VAL A 63 4.12 -11.70 -7.31
C VAL A 63 3.97 -10.37 -6.59
N TYR A 64 3.10 -10.29 -5.58
CA TYR A 64 2.93 -9.06 -4.79
C TYR A 64 4.21 -8.69 -4.02
N ILE A 65 4.91 -9.67 -3.46
CA ILE A 65 6.21 -9.46 -2.81
C ILE A 65 7.25 -8.96 -3.83
N GLY A 66 7.31 -9.57 -5.00
CA GLY A 66 8.22 -9.16 -6.07
C GLY A 66 7.99 -7.72 -6.51
N ILE A 67 6.73 -7.30 -6.68
CA ILE A 67 6.36 -5.92 -6.98
C ILE A 67 6.80 -4.98 -5.85
N ALA A 68 6.54 -5.34 -4.60
CA ALA A 68 6.93 -4.53 -3.45
C ALA A 68 8.45 -4.33 -3.39
N VAL A 69 9.22 -5.42 -3.54
CA VAL A 69 10.69 -5.38 -3.56
C VAL A 69 11.19 -4.53 -4.73
N PHE A 70 10.61 -4.70 -5.92
CA PHE A 70 10.98 -3.91 -7.10
C PHE A 70 10.80 -2.40 -6.87
N PHE A 71 9.64 -1.96 -6.36
CA PHE A 71 9.40 -0.54 -6.12
C PHE A 71 10.28 0.04 -5.01
N LEU A 72 10.50 -0.71 -3.94
CA LEU A 72 11.37 -0.27 -2.85
C LEU A 72 12.82 -0.13 -3.32
N LEU A 73 13.36 -1.13 -4.01
CA LEU A 73 14.73 -1.11 -4.55
C LEU A 73 14.91 0.00 -5.59
N THR A 74 13.97 0.14 -6.53
CA THR A 74 14.05 1.20 -7.56
C THR A 74 13.96 2.59 -6.96
N SER A 75 13.12 2.81 -5.94
CA SER A 75 13.06 4.08 -5.22
C SER A 75 14.40 4.40 -4.55
N TYR A 76 14.99 3.41 -3.85
CA TYR A 76 16.25 3.55 -3.15
C TYR A 76 17.41 3.85 -4.10
N ILE A 77 17.53 3.11 -5.20
CA ILE A 77 18.60 3.33 -6.19
C ILE A 77 18.47 4.70 -6.86
N THR A 78 17.24 5.12 -7.19
CA THR A 78 17.01 6.36 -7.94
C THR A 78 17.19 7.60 -7.07
N ILE A 79 16.84 7.51 -5.80
CA ILE A 79 16.88 8.62 -4.85
C ILE A 79 18.16 8.58 -4.04
N ASP A 80 18.36 7.54 -3.23
CA ASP A 80 19.38 7.52 -2.20
C ASP A 80 20.78 7.25 -2.74
N TYR A 81 20.93 6.31 -3.69
CA TYR A 81 22.26 5.90 -4.18
C TYR A 81 22.96 6.99 -5.02
N ASN A 82 22.22 7.71 -5.85
CA ASN A 82 22.80 8.68 -6.79
C ASN A 82 22.94 10.10 -6.24
N ASP A 83 22.51 10.35 -5.00
CA ASP A 83 22.57 11.65 -4.29
C ASP A 83 21.98 12.87 -5.04
N THR A 84 21.37 12.63 -6.19
CA THR A 84 20.88 13.65 -7.12
C THR A 84 19.73 14.44 -6.48
N TRP A 85 19.02 13.81 -5.55
CA TRP A 85 17.98 14.43 -4.74
C TRP A 85 18.48 15.66 -3.96
N LYS A 86 19.75 15.70 -3.51
CA LYS A 86 20.32 16.83 -2.77
C LYS A 86 20.31 18.10 -3.61
N LYS A 87 20.73 18.00 -4.88
CA LYS A 87 20.75 19.12 -5.83
C LYS A 87 19.34 19.67 -6.06
N TYR A 88 18.36 18.79 -6.30
CA TYR A 88 16.98 19.21 -6.50
C TYR A 88 16.36 19.83 -5.24
N ASN A 89 16.66 19.29 -4.05
CA ASN A 89 16.16 19.86 -2.80
C ASN A 89 16.68 21.28 -2.57
N GLN A 90 17.95 21.55 -2.86
CA GLN A 90 18.52 22.91 -2.78
C GLN A 90 17.81 23.85 -3.76
N GLU A 91 17.53 23.39 -4.98
CA GLU A 91 16.79 24.18 -5.97
C GLU A 91 15.34 24.46 -5.52
N PHE A 92 14.65 23.46 -4.96
CA PHE A 92 13.27 23.61 -4.54
C PHE A 92 13.09 24.42 -3.25
N ASP A 93 14.11 24.45 -2.39
CA ASP A 93 14.14 25.30 -1.20
C ASP A 93 14.19 26.80 -1.55
N GLN A 94 14.62 27.15 -2.76
CA GLN A 94 14.66 28.54 -3.26
C GLN A 94 13.36 28.96 -3.95
N LEU A 95 12.35 28.08 -4.04
CA LEU A 95 11.09 28.42 -4.68
C LEU A 95 10.29 29.46 -3.87
N PRO A 96 9.63 30.43 -4.54
CA PRO A 96 8.71 31.34 -3.87
C PRO A 96 7.61 30.59 -3.12
N THR A 97 7.26 31.09 -1.92
CA THR A 97 6.29 30.45 -1.02
C THR A 97 4.97 30.11 -1.70
N GLU A 98 4.44 31.01 -2.54
CA GLU A 98 3.20 30.78 -3.29
C GLU A 98 3.29 29.58 -4.24
N LYS A 99 4.39 29.48 -5.00
CA LYS A 99 4.61 28.33 -5.91
C LYS A 99 4.77 27.04 -5.12
N ASN A 100 5.45 27.10 -3.98
CA ASN A 100 5.65 25.93 -3.13
C ASN A 100 4.34 25.46 -2.48
N LYS A 101 3.43 26.38 -2.15
CA LYS A 101 2.09 26.06 -1.60
C LYS A 101 1.22 25.36 -2.64
N VAL A 102 1.12 25.91 -3.84
CA VAL A 102 0.35 25.31 -4.94
C VAL A 102 0.90 23.92 -5.30
N GLY A 103 2.22 23.79 -5.43
CA GLY A 103 2.85 22.49 -5.70
C GLY A 103 2.61 21.47 -4.58
N GLY A 104 2.57 21.91 -3.32
CA GLY A 104 2.20 21.07 -2.18
C GLY A 104 0.77 20.55 -2.26
N ILE A 105 -0.19 21.41 -2.57
CA ILE A 105 -1.61 21.03 -2.75
C ILE A 105 -1.74 19.97 -3.84
N ILE A 106 -1.04 20.15 -4.97
CA ILE A 106 -1.05 19.17 -6.07
C ILE A 106 -0.52 17.82 -5.61
N VAL A 107 0.64 17.78 -4.94
CA VAL A 107 1.24 16.52 -4.46
C VAL A 107 0.28 15.79 -3.50
N TRP A 108 -0.27 16.50 -2.52
CA TRP A 108 -1.21 15.88 -1.56
C TRP A 108 -2.52 15.43 -2.23
N SER A 109 -3.02 16.18 -3.22
CA SER A 109 -4.20 15.78 -3.99
C SER A 109 -3.95 14.48 -4.75
N VAL A 110 -2.78 14.33 -5.36
CA VAL A 110 -2.38 13.09 -6.05
C VAL A 110 -2.31 11.92 -5.07
N ILE A 111 -1.72 12.11 -3.89
CA ILE A 111 -1.66 11.08 -2.84
C ILE A 111 -3.07 10.64 -2.42
N ILE A 112 -3.96 11.59 -2.17
CA ILE A 112 -5.36 11.30 -1.80
C ILE A 112 -6.06 10.50 -2.90
N VAL A 113 -5.87 10.88 -4.17
CA VAL A 113 -6.44 10.15 -5.32
C VAL A 113 -5.92 8.72 -5.38
N ILE A 114 -4.61 8.48 -5.19
CA ILE A 114 -4.04 7.12 -5.18
C ILE A 114 -4.64 6.28 -4.05
N VAL A 115 -4.71 6.83 -2.83
CA VAL A 115 -5.25 6.12 -1.66
C VAL A 115 -6.74 5.82 -1.83
N ALA A 116 -7.53 6.81 -2.25
CA ALA A 116 -8.95 6.62 -2.51
C ALA A 116 -9.18 5.57 -3.60
N ASN A 117 -8.42 5.64 -4.70
CA ASN A 117 -8.51 4.69 -5.80
C ASN A 117 -8.18 3.25 -5.35
N MET A 118 -7.19 3.09 -4.46
CA MET A 118 -6.87 1.81 -3.84
C MET A 118 -8.04 1.28 -3.01
N ILE A 119 -8.61 2.10 -2.12
CA ILE A 119 -9.78 1.72 -1.30
C ILE A 119 -10.94 1.28 -2.20
N PHE A 120 -11.25 2.06 -3.24
CA PHE A 120 -12.30 1.71 -4.20
C PHE A 120 -12.03 0.38 -4.92
N SER A 121 -10.78 0.11 -5.30
CA SER A 121 -10.43 -1.15 -5.96
C SER A 121 -10.69 -2.37 -5.06
N TYR A 122 -10.35 -2.26 -3.77
CA TYR A 122 -10.63 -3.32 -2.79
C TYR A 122 -12.12 -3.46 -2.52
N TYR A 123 -12.86 -2.36 -2.47
CA TYR A 123 -14.32 -2.38 -2.35
C TYR A 123 -14.96 -3.16 -3.52
N PHE A 124 -14.52 -2.92 -4.76
CA PHE A 124 -15.03 -3.67 -5.92
C PHE A 124 -14.67 -5.15 -5.87
N LEU A 125 -13.46 -5.52 -5.43
CA LEU A 125 -13.09 -6.91 -5.22
C LEU A 125 -13.97 -7.57 -4.16
N TYR A 126 -14.22 -6.88 -3.05
CA TYR A 126 -15.07 -7.36 -1.96
C TYR A 126 -16.51 -7.61 -2.44
N GLU A 127 -17.13 -6.63 -3.11
CA GLU A 127 -18.49 -6.75 -3.65
C GLU A 127 -18.60 -7.85 -4.70
N ARG A 128 -17.55 -8.05 -5.51
CA ARG A 128 -17.49 -9.16 -6.45
C ARG A 128 -17.41 -10.51 -5.75
N ALA A 129 -16.53 -10.66 -4.75
CA ALA A 129 -16.38 -11.91 -4.01
C ALA A 129 -17.68 -12.31 -3.28
N LYS A 130 -18.37 -11.32 -2.71
CA LYS A 130 -19.68 -11.50 -2.08
C LYS A 130 -20.75 -11.97 -3.07
N ARG A 131 -20.86 -11.31 -4.23
CA ARG A 131 -21.83 -11.67 -5.28
C ARG A 131 -21.56 -13.06 -5.87
N ASN A 132 -20.30 -13.41 -6.07
CA ASN A 132 -19.91 -14.68 -6.68
C ASN A 132 -19.79 -15.83 -5.68
N GLN A 133 -19.99 -15.58 -4.38
CA GLN A 133 -19.76 -16.56 -3.31
C GLN A 133 -18.38 -17.22 -3.42
N THR A 134 -17.34 -16.40 -3.60
CA THR A 134 -15.95 -16.88 -3.70
C THR A 134 -15.12 -16.42 -2.50
N GLY A 135 -13.98 -17.08 -2.28
CA GLY A 135 -13.08 -16.79 -1.15
C GLY A 135 -13.80 -16.95 0.19
N PRO A 136 -13.82 -15.93 1.07
CA PRO A 136 -14.42 -16.03 2.40
C PRO A 136 -15.96 -16.15 2.37
N TYR A 137 -16.58 -15.96 1.20
CA TYR A 137 -18.02 -16.10 1.00
C TYR A 137 -18.42 -17.43 0.34
N ALA A 138 -17.45 -18.30 0.03
CA ALA A 138 -17.74 -19.62 -0.50
C ALA A 138 -18.45 -20.48 0.54
N LYS A 139 -19.47 -21.23 0.12
CA LYS A 139 -20.25 -22.10 1.02
C LYS A 139 -19.36 -23.08 1.79
N GLU A 140 -18.39 -23.67 1.10
CA GLU A 140 -17.40 -24.58 1.68
C GLU A 140 -16.57 -23.90 2.77
N TYR A 141 -16.07 -22.69 2.50
CA TYR A 141 -15.30 -21.90 3.47
C TYR A 141 -16.14 -21.57 4.71
N ILE A 142 -17.38 -21.09 4.52
CA ILE A 142 -18.30 -20.76 5.62
C ILE A 142 -18.59 -22.01 6.47
N GLN A 143 -18.78 -23.17 5.84
CA GLN A 143 -19.04 -24.42 6.54
C GLN A 143 -17.81 -24.89 7.33
N GLN A 144 -16.62 -24.85 6.73
CA GLN A 144 -15.36 -25.15 7.41
C GLN A 144 -15.14 -24.23 8.61
N GLN A 145 -15.42 -22.93 8.46
CA GLN A 145 -15.30 -21.95 9.52
C GLN A 145 -16.27 -22.25 10.67
N LYS A 146 -17.55 -22.55 10.39
CA LYS A 146 -18.53 -22.96 11.41
C LYS A 146 -18.08 -24.20 12.18
N ILE A 147 -17.53 -25.20 11.48
CA ILE A 147 -17.00 -26.40 12.13
C ILE A 147 -15.83 -26.04 13.05
N LYS A 148 -14.87 -25.25 12.55
CA LYS A 148 -13.72 -24.80 13.35
C LYS A 148 -14.14 -24.02 14.60
N ASP A 149 -15.05 -23.05 14.46
CA ASP A 149 -15.54 -22.24 15.58
C ASP A 149 -16.27 -23.11 16.62
N SER A 150 -17.03 -24.12 16.17
CA SER A 150 -17.69 -25.07 17.06
C SER A 150 -16.70 -25.93 17.86
N LEU A 151 -15.64 -26.44 17.21
CA LEU A 151 -14.57 -27.20 17.86
C LEU A 151 -13.78 -26.36 18.87
N GLU A 152 -13.49 -25.11 18.54
CA GLU A 152 -12.81 -24.17 19.43
C GLU A 152 -13.65 -23.87 20.67
N ASN A 153 -14.96 -23.68 20.51
CA ASN A 153 -15.89 -23.49 21.62
C ASN A 153 -15.97 -24.75 22.53
N ILE A 154 -16.03 -25.94 21.95
CA ILE A 154 -16.00 -27.20 22.71
C ILE A 154 -14.68 -27.32 23.50
N LYS A 155 -13.54 -27.03 22.86
CA LYS A 155 -12.21 -27.07 23.51
C LYS A 155 -12.12 -26.06 24.64
N TYR A 156 -12.66 -24.86 24.44
CA TYR A 156 -12.71 -23.81 25.46
C TYR A 156 -13.57 -24.26 26.66
N LYS A 157 -14.78 -24.77 26.43
CA LYS A 157 -15.66 -25.28 27.49
C LYS A 157 -14.99 -26.39 28.29
N LYS A 158 -14.37 -27.36 27.61
CA LYS A 158 -13.63 -28.45 28.27
C LYS A 158 -12.49 -27.92 29.14
N ARG A 159 -11.69 -26.98 28.64
CA ARG A 159 -10.63 -26.33 29.43
C ARG A 159 -11.20 -25.63 30.67
N MET A 160 -12.34 -24.96 30.55
CA MET A 160 -12.98 -24.31 31.69
C MET A 160 -13.54 -25.31 32.71
N GLU A 161 -14.02 -26.47 32.26
CA GLU A 161 -14.44 -27.56 33.14
C GLU A 161 -13.27 -28.20 33.88
N ASP A 162 -12.15 -28.46 33.19
CA ASP A 162 -10.93 -29.00 33.79
C ASP A 162 -10.41 -28.07 34.91
N ILE A 163 -10.36 -26.76 34.64
CA ILE A 163 -10.00 -25.72 35.63
C ILE A 163 -10.94 -25.74 36.84
N ARG A 164 -12.26 -25.87 36.62
CA ARG A 164 -13.26 -25.92 37.71
C ARG A 164 -13.14 -27.19 38.55
N GLN A 165 -12.69 -28.29 37.96
CA GLN A 165 -12.50 -29.57 38.65
C GLN A 165 -11.12 -29.70 39.32
N GLY A 166 -10.27 -28.67 39.25
CA GLY A 166 -8.93 -28.69 39.84
C GLY A 166 -7.95 -29.65 39.15
N LYS A 167 -8.16 -29.92 37.85
CA LYS A 167 -7.28 -30.74 37.00
C LYS A 167 -6.37 -29.87 36.12
#